data_AF-A0A8S0XTY2-F1
#
_entry.id   AF-A0A8S0XTY2-F1
#
_cell.length_a   1.000
_cell.length_b   1.000
_cell.length_c   1.000
_cell.angle_alpha   90.00
_cell.angle_beta   90.00
_cell.angle_gamma   90.00
#
_symmetry.space_group_name_H-M   'P 1'
#
loop_
_entity.id
_entity.type
_entity.pdbx_description
1 polymer ?
#
loop_
_entity_poly.entity_id
_entity_poly.type
_entity_poly.pdbx_seq_one_letter_code
_entity_poly.pdbx_strand_id
1 'polypeptide(L)'
;MGNSQYQGEVYTLQFRFDAQYPISSPAVQFVVTDGKEAPIHPHVYSNGHICASILGSEWSPVLSVIAVCVTLQSMLASCKKKERPADNDRYVRTAPDNPKKTLFHYDDDTV
;
A
#
# COMPACT_ATOMS: atom_id res chain seq x y z
N MET A 1 17.38 -10.48 8.11
CA MET A 1 15.98 -10.51 7.62
C MET A 1 15.33 -11.72 8.28
N GLY A 2 14.53 -11.50 9.32
CA GLY A 2 13.88 -12.60 10.07
C GLY A 2 12.74 -13.25 9.30
N ASN A 3 12.16 -14.32 9.87
CA ASN A 3 11.00 -15.04 9.30
C ASN A 3 9.81 -14.08 9.12
N SER A 4 9.55 -13.65 7.89
CA SER A 4 8.37 -12.86 7.52
C SER A 4 7.19 -13.79 7.26
N GLN A 5 5.97 -13.32 7.57
CA GLN A 5 4.74 -14.04 7.23
C GLN A 5 4.58 -14.24 5.70
N TYR A 6 5.24 -13.43 4.88
CA TYR A 6 5.14 -13.43 3.41
C TYR A 6 6.34 -14.10 2.73
N GLN A 7 7.10 -14.92 3.45
CA GLN A 7 8.29 -15.57 2.91
C GLN A 7 7.95 -16.46 1.71
N GLY A 8 8.66 -16.25 0.60
CA GLY A 8 8.46 -17.00 -0.66
C GLY A 8 7.30 -16.51 -1.53
N GLU A 9 6.55 -15.51 -1.07
CA GLU A 9 5.43 -14.93 -1.82
C GLU A 9 5.92 -13.75 -2.68
N VAL A 10 5.41 -13.66 -3.91
CA VAL A 10 5.76 -12.60 -4.87
C VAL A 10 4.50 -11.83 -5.22
N TYR A 11 4.54 -10.52 -4.98
CA TYR A 11 3.43 -9.61 -5.21
C TYR A 11 3.76 -8.62 -6.32
N THR A 12 2.77 -8.30 -7.15
CA THR A 12 2.92 -7.31 -8.23
C THR A 12 2.43 -5.95 -7.75
N LEU A 13 3.27 -4.92 -7.92
CA LEU A 13 2.93 -3.53 -7.61
C LEU A 13 2.71 -2.74 -8.90
N GLN A 14 1.69 -1.89 -8.91
CA GLN A 14 1.42 -0.95 -10.00
C GLN A 14 1.67 0.48 -9.52
N PHE A 15 2.49 1.22 -10.27
CA PHE A 15 2.71 2.65 -10.10
C PHE A 15 2.03 3.42 -11.23
N ARG A 16 1.26 4.45 -10.88
CA ARG A 16 0.68 5.41 -11.83
C ARG A 16 1.17 6.81 -11.48
N PHE A 17 1.80 7.47 -12.43
CA PHE A 17 2.35 8.82 -12.28
C PHE A 17 1.44 9.80 -13.01
N ASP A 18 1.13 10.93 -12.37
CA ASP A 18 0.50 12.07 -13.03
C ASP A 18 1.58 13.04 -13.55
N ALA A 19 1.16 14.09 -14.26
CA ALA A 19 2.09 15.07 -14.85
C ALA A 19 2.80 15.95 -13.82
N GLN A 20 2.41 15.90 -12.55
CA GLN A 20 2.98 16.70 -11.46
C GLN A 20 4.04 15.93 -10.68
N TYR A 21 4.26 14.64 -10.94
CA TYR A 21 5.34 13.89 -10.32
C TYR A 21 6.71 14.53 -10.64
N PRO A 22 7.62 14.73 -9.66
CA PRO A 22 7.60 14.18 -8.30
C PRO A 22 6.95 15.10 -7.23
N ILE A 23 6.39 16.25 -7.61
CA ILE A 23 5.70 17.14 -6.66
C ILE A 23 4.48 16.43 -6.04
N SER A 24 3.72 15.72 -6.86
CA SER A 24 2.65 14.82 -6.42
C SER A 24 3.19 13.41 -6.16
N SER A 25 2.60 12.70 -5.19
CA SER A 25 2.90 11.29 -4.96
C SER A 25 2.42 10.40 -6.13
N PRO A 26 3.09 9.29 -6.44
CA PRO A 26 2.56 8.30 -7.36
C PRO A 26 1.34 7.61 -6.74
N ALA A 27 0.35 7.22 -7.56
CA ALA A 27 -0.70 6.31 -7.10
C ALA A 27 -0.15 4.88 -7.15
N VAL A 28 -0.14 4.19 -6.00
CA VAL A 28 0.46 2.87 -5.85
C VAL A 28 -0.54 1.89 -5.28
N GLN A 29 -0.62 0.71 -5.89
CA GLN A 29 -1.51 -0.38 -5.47
C GLN A 29 -0.92 -1.75 -5.83
N PHE A 30 -1.29 -2.78 -5.09
CA PHE A 30 -1.08 -4.16 -5.51
C PHE A 30 -2.02 -4.51 -6.66
N VAL A 31 -1.52 -5.26 -7.64
CA VAL A 31 -2.34 -5.78 -8.74
C VAL A 31 -3.14 -6.98 -8.25
N VAL A 32 -4.46 -6.91 -8.38
CA VAL A 32 -5.40 -7.98 -7.99
C VAL A 32 -6.19 -8.56 -9.17
N THR A 33 -5.75 -8.28 -10.39
CA THR A 33 -6.32 -8.81 -11.63
C THR A 33 -5.58 -10.08 -12.07
N ASP A 34 -6.17 -10.84 -12.99
CA ASP A 34 -5.52 -11.98 -13.65
C ASP A 34 -5.04 -13.07 -12.68
N GLY A 35 -5.84 -13.35 -11.66
CA GLY A 35 -5.53 -14.36 -10.63
C GLY A 35 -4.48 -13.95 -9.61
N LYS A 36 -4.05 -12.68 -9.60
CA LYS A 36 -3.17 -12.12 -8.56
C LYS A 36 -4.01 -11.65 -7.37
N GLU A 37 -3.42 -11.74 -6.19
CA GLU A 37 -4.04 -11.26 -4.96
C GLU A 37 -3.12 -10.27 -4.24
N ALA A 38 -3.73 -9.34 -3.50
CA ALA A 38 -3.00 -8.43 -2.62
C ALA A 38 -2.63 -9.16 -1.32
N PRO A 39 -1.45 -8.89 -0.74
CA PRO A 39 -1.04 -9.49 0.53
C PRO A 39 -2.10 -9.22 1.61
N ILE A 40 -2.39 -10.23 2.43
CA ILE A 40 -3.30 -10.09 3.57
C ILE A 40 -2.55 -9.36 4.68
N HIS A 41 -2.67 -8.03 4.72
CA HIS A 41 -1.92 -7.16 5.62
C HIS A 41 -2.82 -6.06 6.23
N PRO A 42 -2.62 -5.64 7.49
CA PRO A 42 -3.45 -4.62 8.17
C PRO A 42 -3.59 -3.28 7.42
N HIS A 43 -2.62 -2.97 6.56
CA HIS A 43 -2.58 -1.77 5.73
C HIS A 43 -2.82 -2.02 4.23
N VAL A 44 -3.27 -3.22 3.85
CA VAL A 44 -3.53 -3.58 2.44
C VAL A 44 -4.95 -4.13 2.27
N TYR A 45 -5.75 -3.35 1.55
CA TYR A 45 -7.12 -3.69 1.20
C TYR A 45 -7.17 -4.80 0.15
N SER A 46 -8.26 -5.56 0.11
CA SER A 46 -8.41 -6.69 -0.82
C SER A 46 -8.50 -6.27 -2.29
N ASN A 47 -8.82 -5.02 -2.58
CA ASN A 47 -8.74 -4.43 -3.93
C ASN A 47 -7.31 -3.98 -4.32
N GLY A 48 -6.32 -4.20 -3.45
CA GLY A 48 -4.93 -3.84 -3.68
C GLY A 48 -4.53 -2.44 -3.22
N HIS A 49 -5.46 -1.63 -2.73
CA HIS A 49 -5.12 -0.33 -2.17
C HIS A 49 -4.26 -0.44 -0.91
N ILE A 50 -3.38 0.54 -0.72
CA ILE A 50 -2.39 0.55 0.33
C ILE A 50 -2.58 1.79 1.20
N CYS A 51 -2.74 1.60 2.50
CA CYS A 51 -2.73 2.68 3.48
C CYS A 51 -1.32 2.87 4.03
N ALA A 52 -0.51 3.69 3.36
CA ALA A 52 0.83 4.05 3.84
C ALA A 52 1.05 5.56 3.71
N SER A 53 1.56 6.18 4.78
CA SER A 53 1.79 7.62 4.87
C SER A 53 2.71 8.16 3.78
N ILE A 54 3.72 7.38 3.38
CA ILE A 54 4.67 7.69 2.28
C ILE A 54 3.97 7.93 0.93
N LEU A 55 2.75 7.42 0.74
CA LEU A 55 1.95 7.60 -0.47
C LEU A 55 0.99 8.81 -0.37
N GLY A 56 0.85 9.40 0.81
CA GLY A 56 -0.07 10.48 1.14
C GLY A 56 0.65 11.66 1.79
N SER A 57 0.44 11.84 3.10
CA SER A 57 0.90 13.01 3.86
C SER A 57 2.42 13.13 3.99
N GLU A 58 3.15 12.02 3.98
CA GLU A 58 4.61 11.99 4.14
C GLU A 58 5.35 11.88 2.81
N TRP A 59 4.65 11.95 1.68
CA TRP A 59 5.32 12.04 0.39
C TRP A 59 6.13 13.35 0.30
N SER A 60 7.37 13.22 -0.15
CA SER A 60 8.24 14.34 -0.49
C SER A 60 8.83 14.12 -1.88
N PRO A 61 9.01 15.16 -2.71
CA PRO A 61 9.63 15.04 -4.04
C PRO A 61 11.08 14.50 -4.02
N VAL A 62 11.70 14.46 -2.84
CA VAL A 62 13.03 13.86 -2.61
C VAL A 62 12.96 12.32 -2.59
N LEU A 63 11.78 11.74 -2.33
CA LEU A 63 11.58 10.30 -2.32
C LEU A 63 11.55 9.73 -3.74
N SER A 64 12.03 8.50 -3.88
CA SER A 64 12.06 7.78 -5.14
C SER A 64 11.07 6.61 -5.15
N VAL A 65 10.78 6.09 -6.34
CA VAL A 65 10.02 4.83 -6.52
C VAL A 65 10.65 3.69 -5.72
N ILE A 66 11.99 3.62 -5.68
CA ILE A 66 12.71 2.60 -4.91
C ILE A 66 12.48 2.77 -3.41
N ALA A 67 12.47 4.01 -2.91
CA ALA A 67 12.17 4.27 -1.50
C ALA A 67 10.77 3.76 -1.12
N VAL A 68 9.77 3.98 -1.99
CA VAL A 68 8.42 3.43 -1.81
C VAL A 68 8.44 1.90 -1.74
N CYS A 69 9.12 1.22 -2.68
CA CYS A 69 9.24 -0.24 -2.66
C CYS A 69 9.89 -0.76 -1.38
N VAL A 70 10.97 -0.12 -0.92
CA VAL A 70 11.67 -0.52 0.32
C VAL A 70 10.79 -0.32 1.56
N THR A 71 10.04 0.78 1.63
CA THR A 71 9.08 1.03 2.71
C THR A 71 8.00 -0.05 2.74
N LEU A 72 7.40 -0.38 1.60
CA LEU A 72 6.37 -1.42 1.52
C LEU A 72 6.92 -2.82 1.82
N GLN A 73 8.15 -3.12 1.39
CA GLN A 73 8.82 -4.37 1.76
C GLN A 73 9.04 -4.45 3.27
N SER A 74 9.44 -3.34 3.90
CA SER A 74 9.66 -3.25 5.35
C SER A 74 8.35 -3.38 6.13
N MET A 75 7.28 -2.76 5.62
CA MET A 75 5.91 -2.90 6.14
C MET A 75 5.47 -4.38 6.15
N LEU A 76 5.64 -5.10 5.04
CA LEU A 76 5.31 -6.53 4.99
C LEU A 76 6.23 -7.38 5.90
N ALA A 77 7.52 -7.02 6.00
CA ALA A 77 8.47 -7.74 6.83
C ALA A 77 8.23 -7.59 8.35
N SER A 78 7.70 -6.44 8.79
CA SER A 78 7.44 -6.17 10.22
C SER A 78 6.14 -6.83 10.73
N CYS A 79 5.21 -7.12 9.83
CA CYS A 79 3.91 -7.71 10.11
C CYS A 79 4.01 -9.06 10.87
N LYS A 80 3.30 -9.16 12.00
CA LYS A 80 3.29 -10.37 12.84
C LYS A 80 2.15 -11.33 12.53
N LYS A 81 1.05 -10.82 11.98
CA LYS A 81 -0.17 -11.58 11.69
C LYS A 81 -0.78 -11.12 10.38
N LYS A 82 -1.13 -12.07 9.52
CA LYS A 82 -1.87 -11.82 8.28
C LYS A 82 -3.33 -11.54 8.62
N GLU A 83 -3.72 -10.29 8.55
CA GLU A 83 -5.11 -9.84 8.71
C GLU A 83 -5.40 -8.67 7.77
N ARG A 84 -6.67 -8.43 7.45
CA ARG A 84 -7.10 -7.31 6.60
C ARG A 84 -7.37 -6.07 7.47
N PRO A 85 -7.36 -4.85 6.88
CA PRO A 85 -7.87 -3.66 7.56
C PRO A 85 -9.28 -3.90 8.11
N ALA A 86 -9.58 -3.40 9.31
CA ALA A 86 -10.87 -3.63 9.97
C ALA A 86 -12.08 -3.16 9.13
N ASP A 87 -11.89 -2.14 8.31
CA ASP A 87 -12.93 -1.59 7.44
C ASP A 87 -12.86 -2.08 5.98
N ASN A 88 -12.11 -3.16 5.70
CA ASN A 88 -11.87 -3.68 4.35
C ASN A 88 -13.13 -3.80 3.50
N ASP A 89 -14.15 -4.51 4.00
CA ASP A 89 -15.34 -4.81 3.21
C ASP A 89 -16.18 -3.57 2.95
N ARG A 90 -16.19 -2.61 3.90
CA ARG A 90 -16.86 -1.32 3.73
C ARG A 90 -16.13 -0.49 2.69
N TYR A 91 -14.81 -0.42 2.81
CA TYR A 91 -13.93 0.35 1.95
C TYR A 91 -14.02 -0.10 0.49
N VAL A 92 -13.82 -1.39 0.23
CA VAL A 92 -13.70 -1.97 -1.11
C VAL A 92 -14.99 -1.81 -1.92
N ARG A 93 -16.15 -1.79 -1.26
CA ARG A 93 -17.45 -1.58 -1.93
C ARG A 93 -17.60 -0.21 -2.58
N THR A 94 -16.91 0.80 -2.04
CA THR A 94 -17.03 2.20 -2.47
C THR A 94 -15.72 2.77 -3.01
N ALA A 95 -14.64 1.97 -3.01
CA ALA A 95 -13.32 2.43 -3.37
C ALA A 95 -13.27 2.86 -4.85
N PRO A 96 -12.77 4.07 -5.17
CA PRO A 96 -12.52 4.47 -6.55
C PRO A 96 -11.38 3.63 -7.15
N ASP A 97 -11.30 3.55 -8.47
CA ASP A 97 -10.17 2.87 -9.15
C ASP A 97 -8.80 3.49 -8.80
N ASN A 98 -8.74 4.81 -8.59
CA ASN A 98 -7.52 5.50 -8.21
C ASN A 98 -7.46 5.66 -6.68
N PRO A 99 -6.49 5.03 -5.97
CA PRO A 99 -6.40 5.10 -4.52
C PRO A 99 -6.19 6.52 -4.01
N LYS A 100 -5.56 7.43 -4.79
CA LYS A 100 -5.39 8.84 -4.41
C LYS A 100 -6.70 9.62 -4.29
N LYS A 101 -7.80 9.13 -4.85
CA LYS A 101 -9.14 9.74 -4.68
C LYS A 101 -9.81 9.33 -3.37
N THR A 102 -9.16 8.47 -2.60
CA THR A 102 -9.60 8.07 -1.27
C THR A 102 -9.01 9.00 -0.23
N LEU A 103 -9.84 9.46 0.72
CA LEU A 103 -9.34 10.07 1.94
C LEU A 103 -8.99 8.97 2.95
N PHE A 104 -7.71 8.57 3.02
CA PHE A 104 -7.25 7.68 4.08
C PHE A 104 -7.03 8.48 5.36
N HIS A 105 -7.57 7.99 6.48
CA HIS A 105 -7.15 8.43 7.80
C HIS A 105 -5.98 7.52 8.21
N TYR A 106 -4.80 8.11 8.38
CA TYR A 106 -3.63 7.37 8.84
C TYR A 106 -3.65 7.39 10.36
N ASP A 107 -4.01 6.27 10.98
CA ASP A 107 -3.84 6.09 12.41
C ASP A 107 -2.35 5.79 12.64
N ASP A 108 -1.59 6.81 13.04
CA ASP A 108 -0.18 6.65 13.43
C ASP A 108 -0.16 5.98 14.81
N ASP A 109 0.26 4.72 14.86
CA ASP A 109 0.51 4.01 16.12
C ASP A 109 1.74 4.64 16.78
N THR A 110 1.52 5.71 17.55
CA THR A 110 2.49 6.23 18.50
C THR A 110 2.90 5.12 19.48
N VAL A 111 4.18 4.72 19.36
CA VAL A 111 5.11 4.14 20.35
C VAL A 111 4.53 3.52 21.63
#